data_AF-A0A0F8WZS8-F1
#
_entry.id   AF-A0A0F8WZS8-F1
#
_cell.length_a   1.000
_cell.length_b   1.000
_cell.length_c   1.000
_cell.angle_alpha   90.00
_cell.angle_beta   90.00
_cell.angle_gamma   90.00
#
_symmetry.space_group_name_H-M   'P 1'
#
loop_
_entity.id
_entity.type
_entity.pdbx_description
1 polymer ?
#
loop_
_entity_poly.entity_id
_entity_poly.type
_entity_poly.pdbx_seq_one_letter_code
_entity_poly.pdbx_strand_id
1 'polypeptide(L)'
;MGDQIEAATRDSVGAGIYEQSEIIDKQLEHFNKLMKPLVDAGLILGMHAGNHEMRLYKSSGLDITKWMAKQMGIKYFSWGKLHYLVVGKQGYKIYTTHGASGTRLAWTKIKSALDMSNLADAEIYAVGHLHQLSHHIRNFYSINLKNKKVIEEQKHFILTGSYLNHWGSYAHMKSLEPMRKGSPKLKLGGLEHSIRVSI
;
A
#
# COMPACT_ATOMS: atom_id res chain seq x y z
N MET A 1 2.68 2.56 1.73
CA MET A 1 1.86 1.32 1.67
C MET A 1 2.84 0.18 1.44
N GLY A 2 2.67 -0.96 2.12
CA GLY A 2 3.70 -2.00 2.22
C GLY A 2 4.46 -1.90 3.54
N ASP A 3 5.32 -2.87 3.82
CA ASP A 3 6.21 -2.85 4.99
C ASP A 3 7.36 -1.87 4.75
N GLN A 4 7.63 -0.99 5.73
CA GLN A 4 8.60 0.10 5.66
C GLN A 4 9.96 -0.28 6.22
N ILE A 5 9.98 -1.11 7.25
CA ILE A 5 11.17 -1.71 7.84
C ILE A 5 10.92 -3.21 8.05
N GLU A 6 11.99 -4.00 8.15
CA GLU A 6 11.84 -5.45 8.32
C GLU A 6 11.32 -5.79 9.72
N ALA A 7 11.84 -5.10 10.75
CA ALA A 7 11.44 -5.28 12.14
C ALA A 7 11.31 -6.77 12.54
N ALA A 8 12.26 -7.61 12.11
CA ALA A 8 12.21 -9.02 12.44
C ALA A 8 12.51 -9.24 13.93
N THR A 9 11.73 -10.14 14.53
CA THR A 9 11.81 -10.57 15.92
C THR A 9 11.94 -12.10 15.95
N ARG A 10 12.14 -12.68 17.14
CA ARG A 10 12.25 -14.14 17.30
C ARG A 10 10.98 -14.87 16.84
N ASP A 11 9.83 -14.21 16.91
CA ASP A 11 8.53 -14.75 16.55
C ASP A 11 8.10 -14.39 15.11
N SER A 12 8.99 -13.75 14.35
CA SER A 12 8.73 -13.43 12.95
C SER A 12 8.69 -14.68 12.07
N VAL A 13 7.88 -14.61 11.01
CA VAL A 13 7.90 -15.63 9.95
C VAL A 13 9.24 -15.55 9.20
N GLY A 14 9.89 -16.70 9.00
CA GLY A 14 11.19 -16.79 8.32
C GLY A 14 12.37 -16.62 9.28
N ALA A 15 13.58 -16.47 8.73
CA ALA A 15 14.81 -16.33 9.51
C ALA A 15 15.30 -14.87 9.61
N GLY A 16 14.39 -13.90 9.40
CA GLY A 16 14.74 -12.48 9.29
C GLY A 16 15.54 -11.92 10.48
N ILE A 17 15.35 -12.43 11.70
CA ILE A 17 16.14 -12.00 12.87
C ILE A 17 17.64 -12.35 12.74
N TYR A 18 17.97 -13.43 12.03
CA TYR A 18 19.34 -13.88 11.78
C TYR A 18 19.88 -13.39 10.44
N GLU A 19 19.00 -13.10 9.48
CA GLU A 19 19.36 -12.71 8.10
C GLU A 19 19.38 -11.19 7.87
N GLN A 20 18.67 -10.39 8.69
CA GLN A 20 18.66 -8.94 8.54
C GLN A 20 20.06 -8.37 8.84
N SER A 21 20.53 -7.45 8.00
CA SER A 21 21.85 -6.83 8.13
C SER A 21 21.91 -5.72 9.19
N GLU A 22 20.75 -5.19 9.57
CA GLU A 22 20.63 -4.04 10.46
C GLU A 22 19.63 -4.35 11.58
N ILE A 23 19.95 -3.93 12.81
CA ILE A 23 18.99 -3.89 13.91
C ILE A 23 17.93 -2.82 13.66
N ILE A 24 16.80 -2.89 14.36
CA ILE A 24 15.64 -2.00 14.17
C ILE A 24 16.03 -0.52 14.21
N ASP A 25 16.86 -0.11 15.17
CA ASP A 25 17.30 1.28 15.30
C ASP A 25 18.03 1.79 14.05
N LYS A 26 18.89 0.96 13.46
CA LYS A 26 19.58 1.26 12.20
C LYS A 26 18.65 1.24 10.98
N GLN A 27 17.68 0.33 10.95
CA GLN A 27 16.64 0.34 9.91
C GLN A 27 15.84 1.64 9.95
N LEU A 28 15.55 2.19 11.13
CA LEU A 28 14.86 3.48 11.30
C LEU A 28 15.72 4.65 10.82
N GLU A 29 17.00 4.71 11.21
CA GLU A 29 17.94 5.73 10.71
C GLU A 29 18.02 5.72 9.17
N HIS A 30 18.16 4.53 8.59
CA HIS A 30 18.24 4.35 7.15
C HIS A 30 16.92 4.78 6.47
N PHE A 31 15.78 4.27 6.95
CA PHE A 31 14.47 4.64 6.43
C PHE A 31 14.25 6.16 6.46
N ASN A 32 14.61 6.80 7.59
CA ASN A 32 14.54 8.25 7.74
C ASN A 32 15.40 8.96 6.69
N LYS A 33 16.66 8.55 6.53
CA LYS A 33 17.58 9.12 5.54
C LYS A 33 17.05 8.98 4.10
N LEU A 34 16.48 7.83 3.77
CA LEU A 34 15.95 7.54 2.44
C LEU A 34 14.70 8.39 2.13
N MET A 35 13.80 8.52 3.09
CA MET A 35 12.49 9.16 2.89
C MET A 35 12.51 10.67 3.09
N LYS A 36 13.46 11.21 3.86
CA LYS A 36 13.53 12.63 4.21
C LYS A 36 13.45 13.57 2.99
N PRO A 37 14.16 13.33 1.86
CA PRO A 37 14.05 14.20 0.69
C PRO A 37 12.64 14.25 0.10
N LEU A 38 11.91 13.13 0.13
CA LEU A 38 10.53 13.05 -0.38
C LEU A 38 9.54 13.72 0.56
N VAL A 39 9.76 13.59 1.87
CA VAL A 39 8.98 14.28 2.91
C VAL A 39 9.16 15.79 2.80
N ASP A 40 10.41 16.25 2.68
CA ASP A 40 10.73 17.68 2.56
C ASP A 40 10.17 18.31 1.29
N ALA A 41 10.10 17.53 0.21
CA ALA A 41 9.46 17.94 -1.04
C ALA A 41 7.92 17.86 -0.98
N GLY A 42 7.32 17.45 0.14
CA GLY A 42 5.86 17.33 0.29
C GLY A 42 5.24 16.21 -0.55
N LEU A 43 6.03 15.21 -0.97
CA LEU A 43 5.60 14.14 -1.88
C LEU A 43 5.00 12.93 -1.14
N ILE A 44 5.00 12.93 0.18
CA ILE A 44 4.49 11.84 1.02
C ILE A 44 3.21 12.29 1.73
N LEU A 45 2.08 11.68 1.38
CA LEU A 45 0.79 11.97 2.02
C LEU A 45 0.71 11.41 3.46
N GLY A 46 1.38 10.28 3.72
CA GLY A 46 1.35 9.58 5.00
C GLY A 46 1.74 8.10 4.88
N MET A 47 1.62 7.37 5.98
CA MET A 47 2.05 5.98 6.12
C MET A 47 0.97 5.09 6.72
N HIS A 48 0.87 3.85 6.24
CA HIS A 48 0.08 2.78 6.87
C HIS A 48 1.00 1.86 7.66
N ALA A 49 0.53 1.32 8.79
CA ALA A 49 1.28 0.28 9.49
C ALA A 49 1.27 -1.02 8.68
N GLY A 50 2.46 -1.57 8.41
CA GLY A 50 2.64 -2.88 7.79
C GLY A 50 2.59 -4.02 8.80
N ASN A 51 2.53 -5.26 8.33
CA ASN A 51 2.52 -6.42 9.21
C ASN A 51 3.90 -6.66 9.83
N HIS A 52 4.97 -6.11 9.25
CA HIS A 52 6.31 -6.13 9.82
C HIS A 52 6.40 -5.21 11.04
N GLU A 53 5.99 -3.95 10.92
CA GLU A 53 5.98 -3.00 12.04
C GLU A 53 5.05 -3.46 13.16
N MET A 54 3.91 -4.07 12.81
CA MET A 54 2.95 -4.61 13.78
C MET A 54 3.50 -5.79 14.61
N ARG A 55 4.65 -6.37 14.25
CA ARG A 55 5.35 -7.35 15.10
C ARG A 55 5.77 -6.72 16.43
N LEU A 56 6.27 -5.48 16.40
CA LEU A 56 6.68 -4.74 17.59
C LEU A 56 5.48 -4.34 18.45
N TYR A 57 4.37 -3.98 17.81
CA TYR A 57 3.13 -3.70 18.53
C TYR A 57 2.64 -4.94 19.28
N LYS A 58 2.70 -6.12 18.65
CA LYS A 58 2.30 -7.39 19.28
C LYS A 58 3.22 -7.79 20.44
N SER A 59 4.53 -7.59 20.31
CA SER A 59 5.49 -8.03 21.32
C SER A 59 5.68 -7.03 22.47
N SER A 60 5.45 -5.73 22.24
CA SER A 60 5.82 -4.68 23.20
C SER A 60 4.79 -3.54 23.33
N GLY A 61 3.70 -3.56 22.56
CA GLY A 61 2.73 -2.45 22.50
C GLY A 61 3.22 -1.23 21.70
N LEU A 62 4.40 -1.31 21.08
CA LEU A 62 4.99 -0.20 20.33
C LEU A 62 4.49 -0.16 18.87
N ASP A 63 3.67 0.83 18.54
CA ASP A 63 3.33 1.17 17.15
C ASP A 63 4.44 2.04 16.54
N ILE A 64 5.46 1.38 15.99
CA ILE A 64 6.64 2.08 15.46
C ILE A 64 6.29 2.94 14.24
N THR A 65 5.36 2.52 13.39
CA THR A 65 4.94 3.32 12.21
C THR A 65 4.34 4.65 12.63
N LYS A 66 3.53 4.67 13.70
CA LYS A 66 3.00 5.92 14.27
C LYS A 66 4.12 6.86 14.72
N TRP A 67 5.17 6.34 15.35
CA TRP A 67 6.32 7.14 15.77
C TRP A 67 7.15 7.63 14.58
N MET A 68 7.39 6.79 13.58
CA MET A 68 8.06 7.18 12.33
C MET A 68 7.31 8.32 11.64
N ALA A 69 5.99 8.20 11.48
CA ALA A 69 5.17 9.24 10.88
C ALA A 69 5.23 10.56 11.67
N LYS A 70 5.16 10.48 13.01
CA LYS A 70 5.30 11.65 13.89
C LYS A 70 6.66 12.33 13.74
N GLN A 71 7.74 11.55 13.73
CA GLN A 71 9.11 12.07 13.59
C GLN A 71 9.32 12.76 12.24
N MET A 72 8.73 12.22 11.17
CA MET A 72 8.79 12.80 9.83
C MET A 72 7.82 13.97 9.62
N GLY A 73 6.90 14.24 10.54
CA GLY A 73 5.87 15.27 10.37
C GLY A 73 4.83 14.93 9.30
N ILE A 74 4.61 13.65 9.01
CA ILE A 74 3.62 13.18 8.03
C ILE A 74 2.45 12.47 8.72
N LYS A 75 1.35 12.26 7.99
CA LYS A 75 0.14 11.64 8.55
C LYS A 75 0.35 10.14 8.80
N TYR A 76 -0.12 9.68 9.94
CA TYR A 76 -0.30 8.25 10.21
C TYR A 76 -1.72 7.82 9.81
N PHE A 77 -1.81 6.89 8.87
CA PHE A 77 -3.07 6.38 8.32
C PHE A 77 -3.55 5.09 8.98
N SER A 78 -2.84 4.59 10.00
CA SER A 78 -3.19 3.32 10.65
C SER A 78 -3.38 2.20 9.61
N TRP A 79 -4.43 1.40 9.74
CA TRP A 79 -4.64 0.19 8.93
C TRP A 79 -5.31 0.45 7.57
N GLY A 80 -6.11 1.50 7.45
CA GLY A 80 -6.87 1.82 6.24
C GLY A 80 -7.34 3.26 6.22
N LYS A 81 -7.41 3.87 5.03
CA LYS A 81 -7.78 5.27 4.89
C LYS A 81 -8.54 5.51 3.60
N LEU A 82 -9.69 6.18 3.74
CA LEU A 82 -10.39 6.80 2.63
C LEU A 82 -9.87 8.24 2.47
N HIS A 83 -9.45 8.56 1.25
CA HIS A 83 -8.96 9.86 0.83
C HIS A 83 -9.95 10.48 -0.14
N TYR A 84 -10.05 11.80 -0.06
CA TYR A 84 -10.67 12.62 -1.08
C TYR A 84 -9.61 13.59 -1.59
N LEU A 85 -9.15 13.39 -2.83
CA LEU A 85 -8.14 14.23 -3.47
C LEU A 85 -8.80 15.11 -4.52
N VAL A 86 -8.50 16.41 -4.51
CA VAL A 86 -8.96 17.34 -5.53
C VAL A 86 -7.80 17.64 -6.47
N VAL A 87 -7.99 17.41 -7.76
CA VAL A 87 -7.04 17.73 -8.82
C VAL A 87 -7.77 18.65 -9.80
N GLY A 88 -7.33 19.91 -9.92
CA GLY A 88 -8.06 20.92 -10.68
C GLY A 88 -9.50 21.08 -10.18
N LYS A 89 -10.48 20.73 -11.02
CA LYS A 89 -11.92 20.78 -10.69
C LYS A 89 -12.53 19.40 -10.39
N GLN A 90 -11.71 18.36 -10.37
CA GLN A 90 -12.15 16.97 -10.23
C GLN A 90 -11.79 16.42 -8.85
N GLY A 91 -12.71 15.66 -8.25
CA GLY A 91 -12.54 15.06 -6.94
C GLY A 91 -12.50 13.55 -7.02
N TYR A 92 -11.50 12.93 -6.42
CA TYR A 92 -11.19 11.51 -6.52
C TYR A 92 -11.29 10.82 -5.17
N LYS A 93 -12.07 9.74 -5.08
CA LYS A 93 -12.18 8.91 -3.88
C LYS A 93 -11.21 7.73 -3.97
N ILE A 94 -10.29 7.66 -3.01
CA ILE A 94 -9.26 6.62 -2.97
C ILE A 94 -9.30 5.91 -1.64
N TYR A 95 -9.37 4.58 -1.64
CA TYR A 95 -9.18 3.76 -0.45
C TYR A 95 -7.80 3.11 -0.49
N THR A 96 -7.02 3.28 0.57
CA THR A 96 -5.69 2.69 0.71
C THR A 96 -5.58 1.88 1.99
N THR A 97 -4.87 0.76 1.91
CA THR A 97 -4.56 -0.07 3.07
C THR A 97 -3.26 -0.84 2.83
N HIS A 98 -2.59 -1.24 3.91
CA HIS A 98 -1.56 -2.29 3.80
C HIS A 98 -2.17 -3.62 3.34
N GLY A 99 -3.35 -3.95 3.85
CA GLY A 99 -4.02 -5.24 3.62
C GLY A 99 -3.49 -6.36 4.50
N ALA A 100 -4.09 -7.53 4.36
CA ALA A 100 -3.67 -8.76 5.04
C ALA A 100 -4.12 -9.96 4.18
N SER A 101 -3.20 -10.84 3.80
CA SER A 101 -3.51 -12.06 3.04
C SER A 101 -2.29 -12.97 2.89
N GLY A 102 -2.49 -14.28 3.07
CA GLY A 102 -1.48 -15.31 2.77
C GLY A 102 -1.59 -15.91 1.36
N THR A 103 -2.34 -15.27 0.46
CA THR A 103 -2.62 -15.86 -0.85
C THR A 103 -1.43 -15.86 -1.79
N ARG A 104 -1.31 -16.94 -2.58
CA ARG A 104 -0.18 -17.15 -3.51
C ARG A 104 -0.54 -16.91 -4.96
N LEU A 105 -1.79 -17.17 -5.34
CA LEU A 105 -2.25 -17.18 -6.73
C LEU A 105 -2.63 -15.76 -7.17
N ALA A 106 -2.18 -15.33 -8.35
CA ALA A 106 -2.36 -13.96 -8.84
C ALA A 106 -3.82 -13.46 -8.77
N TRP A 107 -4.78 -14.31 -9.17
CA TRP A 107 -6.21 -13.94 -9.13
C TRP A 107 -6.74 -13.76 -7.70
N THR A 108 -6.26 -14.56 -6.74
CA THR A 108 -6.65 -14.42 -5.33
C THR A 108 -5.99 -13.21 -4.66
N LYS A 109 -4.84 -12.75 -5.16
CA LYS A 109 -4.18 -11.53 -4.71
C LYS A 109 -4.99 -10.31 -5.15
N ILE A 110 -5.31 -10.17 -6.43
CA ILE A 110 -6.12 -9.04 -6.91
C ILE A 110 -7.54 -9.05 -6.34
N LYS A 111 -8.09 -10.25 -6.03
CA LYS A 111 -9.35 -10.39 -5.29
C LYS A 111 -9.31 -9.64 -3.95
N SER A 112 -8.19 -9.61 -3.25
CA SER A 112 -8.07 -8.89 -1.98
C SER A 112 -8.29 -7.38 -2.15
N ALA A 113 -7.89 -6.79 -3.29
CA ALA A 113 -8.22 -5.41 -3.62
C ALA A 113 -9.69 -5.26 -4.04
N LEU A 114 -10.22 -6.19 -4.84
CA LEU A 114 -11.63 -6.22 -5.25
C LEU A 114 -12.58 -6.23 -4.06
N ASP A 115 -12.29 -7.05 -3.05
CA ASP A 115 -13.12 -7.19 -1.84
C ASP A 115 -13.20 -5.87 -1.03
N MET A 116 -12.25 -4.94 -1.20
CA MET A 116 -12.31 -3.63 -0.54
C MET A 116 -13.49 -2.78 -1.03
N SER A 117 -14.04 -3.06 -2.22
CA SER A 117 -15.26 -2.41 -2.69
C SER A 117 -16.51 -2.73 -1.86
N ASN A 118 -16.46 -3.80 -1.04
CA ASN A 118 -17.53 -4.12 -0.09
C ASN A 118 -17.45 -3.25 1.18
N LEU A 119 -16.29 -2.62 1.44
CA LEU A 119 -16.03 -1.87 2.67
C LEU A 119 -16.26 -0.37 2.51
N ALA A 120 -15.79 0.21 1.40
CA ALA A 120 -15.80 1.64 1.20
C ALA A 120 -16.18 2.00 -0.24
N ASP A 121 -16.93 3.09 -0.41
CA ASP A 121 -17.23 3.60 -1.73
C ASP A 121 -16.11 4.51 -2.26
N ALA A 122 -15.16 3.89 -2.94
CA ALA A 122 -14.07 4.56 -3.65
C ALA A 122 -14.05 4.21 -5.15
N GLU A 123 -13.28 4.99 -5.90
CA GLU A 123 -13.00 4.76 -7.31
C GLU A 123 -11.67 4.06 -7.51
N ILE A 124 -10.77 4.20 -6.54
CA ILE A 124 -9.42 3.63 -6.57
C ILE A 124 -9.20 2.89 -5.26
N TYR A 125 -8.84 1.62 -5.33
CA TYR A 125 -8.51 0.77 -4.19
C TYR A 125 -7.07 0.31 -4.34
N ALA A 126 -6.19 0.73 -3.43
CA ALA A 126 -4.78 0.34 -3.44
C ALA A 126 -4.44 -0.48 -2.20
N VAL A 127 -3.87 -1.66 -2.41
CA VAL A 127 -3.52 -2.63 -1.37
C VAL A 127 -2.03 -2.97 -1.46
N GLY A 128 -1.35 -2.91 -0.32
CA GLY A 128 0.03 -3.37 -0.15
C GLY A 128 0.14 -4.88 0.06
N HIS A 129 1.16 -5.30 0.82
CA HIS A 129 1.35 -6.64 1.40
C HIS A 129 1.54 -7.83 0.45
N LEU A 130 0.87 -7.88 -0.69
CA LEU A 130 0.77 -9.06 -1.56
C LEU A 130 1.97 -9.29 -2.48
N HIS A 131 2.93 -8.37 -2.46
CA HIS A 131 4.19 -8.40 -3.21
C HIS A 131 3.99 -8.64 -4.71
N GLN A 132 2.88 -8.17 -5.27
CA GLN A 132 2.58 -8.25 -6.70
C GLN A 132 2.20 -6.86 -7.19
N LEU A 133 2.74 -6.48 -8.34
CA LEU A 133 2.33 -5.28 -9.04
C LEU A 133 1.23 -5.66 -10.03
N SER A 134 0.00 -5.20 -9.79
CA SER A 134 -1.17 -5.59 -10.58
C SER A 134 -2.21 -4.49 -10.59
N HIS A 135 -2.97 -4.43 -11.67
CA HIS A 135 -4.06 -3.48 -11.86
C HIS A 135 -5.22 -4.19 -12.56
N HIS A 136 -6.44 -3.99 -12.04
CA HIS A 136 -7.67 -4.47 -12.63
C HIS A 136 -8.73 -3.35 -12.61
N ILE A 137 -9.60 -3.33 -13.61
CA ILE A 137 -10.70 -2.37 -13.72
C ILE A 137 -12.02 -3.13 -13.71
N ARG A 138 -13.00 -2.63 -12.97
CA ARG A 138 -14.40 -3.04 -13.11
C ARG A 138 -15.27 -1.84 -13.41
N ASN A 139 -16.19 -2.00 -14.35
CA ASN A 139 -17.27 -1.05 -14.54
C ASN A 139 -18.35 -1.28 -13.48
N PHE A 140 -18.94 -0.19 -13.01
CA PHE A 140 -20.02 -0.18 -12.04
C PHE A 140 -21.05 0.87 -12.46
N TYR A 141 -22.32 0.60 -12.16
CA TYR A 141 -23.37 1.60 -12.34
C TYR A 141 -23.65 2.28 -11.00
N SER A 142 -23.69 3.61 -11.01
CA SER A 142 -24.09 4.43 -9.86
C SER A 142 -25.13 5.46 -10.28
N ILE A 143 -25.81 6.06 -9.31
CA ILE A 143 -26.77 7.13 -9.57
C ILE A 143 -26.09 8.45 -9.27
N ASN A 144 -25.99 9.31 -10.28
CA ASN A 144 -25.59 10.69 -10.05
C ASN A 144 -26.75 11.44 -9.40
N LEU A 145 -26.62 11.75 -8.11
CA LEU A 145 -27.67 12.38 -7.32
C LEU A 145 -28.04 13.79 -7.79
N LYS A 146 -27.16 14.50 -8.50
CA LYS A 146 -27.43 15.87 -9.00
C LYS A 146 -28.37 15.87 -10.19
N ASN A 147 -28.14 14.99 -11.16
CA ASN A 147 -28.93 14.94 -12.39
C ASN A 147 -29.91 13.75 -12.44
N LYS A 148 -29.94 12.91 -11.39
CA LYS A 148 -30.82 11.74 -11.22
C LYS A 148 -30.71 10.72 -12.36
N LYS A 149 -29.53 10.58 -12.96
CA LYS A 149 -29.26 9.60 -14.02
C LYS A 149 -28.37 8.47 -13.51
N VAL A 150 -28.58 7.28 -14.05
CA VAL A 150 -27.62 6.18 -13.93
C VAL A 150 -26.41 6.54 -14.79
N ILE A 151 -25.23 6.42 -14.20
CA ILE A 151 -23.94 6.61 -14.86
C ILE A 151 -23.11 5.34 -14.73
N GLU A 152 -22.32 5.05 -15.75
CA GLU A 152 -21.31 4.00 -15.70
C GLU A 152 -19.98 4.62 -15.23
N GLU A 153 -19.40 4.05 -14.19
CA GLU A 153 -18.15 4.48 -13.57
C GLU A 153 -17.14 3.32 -13.56
N GLN A 154 -15.86 3.65 -13.58
CA GLN A 154 -14.79 2.66 -13.50
C GLN A 154 -14.16 2.67 -12.10
N LYS A 155 -14.09 1.50 -11.47
CA LYS A 155 -13.34 1.28 -10.23
C LYS A 155 -12.02 0.59 -10.56
N HIS A 156 -10.92 1.16 -10.05
CA HIS A 156 -9.55 0.70 -10.24
C HIS A 156 -9.07 -0.04 -8.99
N PHE A 157 -8.61 -1.28 -9.17
CA PHE A 157 -8.10 -2.13 -8.10
C PHE A 157 -6.62 -2.37 -8.34
N ILE A 158 -5.79 -2.01 -7.36
CA ILE A 158 -4.34 -1.87 -7.52
C ILE A 158 -3.63 -2.63 -6.40
N LEU A 159 -2.66 -3.46 -6.77
CA LEU A 159 -1.67 -4.02 -5.86
C LEU A 159 -0.36 -3.25 -6.02
N THR A 160 0.25 -2.81 -4.93
CA THR A 160 1.33 -1.82 -4.97
C THR A 160 2.74 -2.39 -5.24
N GLY A 161 2.87 -3.67 -5.54
CA GLY A 161 4.16 -4.28 -5.87
C GLY A 161 5.05 -4.61 -4.67
N SER A 162 6.35 -4.73 -4.94
CA SER A 162 7.43 -4.98 -3.99
C SER A 162 8.76 -4.48 -4.57
N TYR A 163 9.76 -4.33 -3.72
CA TYR A 163 11.14 -4.01 -4.10
C TYR A 163 12.14 -5.12 -3.75
N LEU A 164 11.66 -6.26 -3.25
CA LEU A 164 12.49 -7.36 -2.76
C LEU A 164 13.09 -8.20 -3.90
N ASN A 165 14.30 -8.72 -3.66
CA ASN A 165 14.93 -9.70 -4.54
C ASN A 165 14.26 -11.07 -4.39
N HIS A 166 14.10 -11.78 -5.51
CA HIS A 166 13.57 -13.15 -5.49
C HIS A 166 14.67 -14.18 -5.26
N TRP A 167 15.66 -14.24 -6.14
CA TRP A 167 16.70 -15.27 -6.07
C TRP A 167 17.47 -15.23 -4.75
N GLY A 168 17.63 -16.40 -4.13
CA GLY A 168 18.30 -16.56 -2.84
C GLY A 168 17.55 -16.00 -1.63
N SER A 169 16.30 -15.55 -1.78
CA SER A 169 15.49 -15.06 -0.66
C SER A 169 14.50 -16.11 -0.14
N TYR A 170 13.82 -15.78 0.97
CA TYR A 170 12.68 -16.55 1.49
C TYR A 170 11.63 -16.87 0.40
N ALA A 171 11.40 -15.97 -0.54
CA ALA A 171 10.46 -16.19 -1.64
C ALA A 171 10.93 -17.30 -2.59
N HIS A 172 12.24 -17.36 -2.89
CA HIS A 172 12.83 -18.43 -3.67
C HIS A 172 12.77 -19.77 -2.92
N MET A 173 13.14 -19.79 -1.63
CA MET A 173 13.03 -20.97 -0.77
C MET A 173 11.60 -21.53 -0.71
N LYS A 174 10.59 -20.66 -0.74
CA LYS A 174 9.16 -21.05 -0.72
C LYS A 174 8.57 -21.33 -2.11
N SER A 175 9.38 -21.33 -3.17
CA SER A 175 8.94 -21.50 -4.57
C SER A 175 7.78 -20.55 -4.91
N LEU A 176 7.85 -19.31 -4.44
CA LEU A 176 6.95 -18.25 -4.88
C LEU A 176 7.39 -17.77 -6.25
N GLU A 177 6.44 -17.29 -7.05
CA GLU A 177 6.75 -16.72 -8.36
C GLU A 177 7.53 -15.40 -8.21
N PRO A 178 8.58 -15.16 -9.01
CA PRO A 178 9.28 -13.87 -9.03
C PRO A 178 8.34 -12.79 -9.58
N MET A 179 8.28 -11.66 -8.88
CA MET A 179 7.36 -10.57 -9.22
C MET A 179 8.12 -9.37 -9.76
N ARG A 180 7.49 -8.65 -10.69
CA ARG A 180 8.01 -7.37 -11.19
C ARG A 180 8.12 -6.39 -10.02
N LYS A 181 9.32 -5.83 -9.85
CA LYS A 181 9.58 -4.79 -8.84
C LYS A 181 9.02 -3.45 -9.27
N GLY A 182 8.64 -2.64 -8.30
CA GLY A 182 8.21 -1.27 -8.51
C GLY A 182 6.93 -0.94 -7.77
N SER A 183 6.40 0.23 -8.12
CA SER A 183 5.15 0.77 -7.59
C SER A 183 4.27 1.27 -8.74
N PRO A 184 2.94 1.20 -8.61
CA PRO A 184 2.02 1.71 -9.61
C PRO A 184 2.12 3.23 -9.67
N LYS A 185 2.00 3.78 -10.87
CA LYS A 185 1.87 5.23 -11.10
C LYS A 185 0.42 5.56 -11.41
N LEU A 186 -0.14 6.47 -10.62
CA LEU A 186 -1.50 6.96 -10.78
C LEU A 186 -1.47 8.37 -11.37
N LYS A 187 -2.14 8.57 -12.51
CA LYS A 187 -2.33 9.90 -13.12
C LYS A 187 -3.82 10.25 -13.08
N LEU A 188 -4.11 11.38 -12.45
CA LEU A 188 -5.45 11.93 -12.27
C LEU A 188 -5.63 13.18 -13.14
N GLY A 189 -6.74 13.29 -13.84
CA GLY A 189 -7.08 14.43 -14.68
C GLY A 189 -7.59 15.63 -13.88
N GLY A 190 -7.10 16.84 -14.19
CA GLY A 190 -7.57 18.07 -13.52
C GLY A 190 -8.75 18.76 -14.22
N LEU A 191 -8.89 18.54 -15.53
CA LEU A 191 -9.91 19.15 -16.38
C LEU A 191 -11.11 18.22 -16.53
N GLU A 192 -10.83 16.97 -16.90
CA GLU A 192 -11.81 15.90 -17.05
C GLU A 192 -11.54 14.81 -16.03
N HIS A 193 -12.63 14.23 -15.52
CA HIS A 193 -12.58 13.15 -14.55
C HIS A 193 -12.04 11.88 -15.21
N SER A 194 -10.72 11.72 -15.15
CA SER A 194 -10.01 10.59 -15.76
C SER A 194 -8.99 9.99 -14.80
N ILE A 195 -8.87 8.66 -14.84
CA ILE A 195 -7.97 7.88 -14.01
C ILE A 195 -7.13 7.00 -14.92
N ARG A 196 -5.80 7.14 -14.86
CA ARG A 196 -4.87 6.26 -15.58
C ARG A 196 -3.90 5.62 -14.61
N VAL A 197 -3.77 4.30 -14.69
CA VAL A 197 -2.82 3.53 -13.89
C VAL A 197 -1.77 2.97 -14.84
N SER A 198 -0.51 3.08 -14.47
CA SER A 198 0.62 2.47 -15.17
C SER A 198 1.40 1.61 -14.21
N ILE A 199 1.68 0.36 -14.60
CA ILE A 199 2.45 -0.61 -13.83
C ILE A 199 3.75 -0.96 -14.52
#